data_AF-A0A6J4Y839-F1
#
_entry.id   AF-A0A6J4Y839-F1
#
_cell.length_a   1.000
_cell.length_b   1.000
_cell.length_c   1.000
_cell.angle_alpha   90.00
_cell.angle_beta   90.00
_cell.angle_gamma   90.00
#
_symmetry.space_group_name_H-M   'P 1'
#
loop_
_entity.id
_entity.type
_entity.pdbx_description
1 polymer ?
#
loop_
_entity_poly.entity_id
_entity_poly.type
_entity_poly.pdbx_seq_one_letter_code
_entity_poly.pdbx_strand_id
1 'polypeptide(L)'
;MALPLKELLKIDGPAIGEKMIQPIYPDREEFLALASAKMPYGKYKGTPLVDLPEPYLVWFSRKGFPKGRLGEMLQAVYEIKLNGLEYLFKSRFLSTDE
;
A
#
# COMPACT_ATOMS: atom_id res chain seq x y z
N MET A 1 30.76 -4.90 -26.63
CA MET A 1 31.07 -4.11 -25.43
C MET A 1 29.74 -3.62 -24.88
N ALA A 2 29.20 -4.23 -23.82
CA ALA A 2 27.90 -3.86 -23.28
C ALA A 2 28.04 -2.55 -22.49
N LEU A 3 27.24 -1.53 -22.85
CA LEU A 3 27.24 -0.25 -22.14
C LEU A 3 26.68 -0.46 -20.71
N PRO A 4 27.27 0.17 -19.68
CA PRO A 4 26.81 0.01 -18.31
C PRO A 4 25.45 0.70 -18.11
N LEU A 5 24.52 0.04 -17.40
CA LEU A 5 23.11 0.45 -17.22
C LEU A 5 22.93 1.90 -16.74
N LYS A 6 23.91 2.46 -16.02
CA LYS A 6 23.96 3.86 -15.56
C LYS A 6 23.98 4.91 -16.67
N GLU A 7 24.39 4.54 -17.89
CA GLU A 7 24.41 5.45 -19.06
C GLU A 7 23.10 5.44 -19.85
N LEU A 8 22.19 4.49 -19.58
CA LEU A 8 20.89 4.39 -20.28
C LEU A 8 19.87 5.46 -19.85
N LEU A 9 20.25 6.32 -18.89
CA LEU A 9 19.40 7.32 -18.25
C LEU A 9 19.77 8.78 -18.61
N LYS A 10 20.60 8.97 -19.65
CA LYS A 10 20.78 10.29 -20.29
C LYS A 10 19.63 10.52 -21.27
N ILE A 11 18.54 11.09 -20.77
CA ILE A 11 17.42 11.57 -21.60
C ILE A 11 17.78 12.96 -22.11
N ASP A 12 18.36 13.05 -23.30
CA ASP A 12 18.54 14.31 -24.03
C ASP A 12 17.27 14.62 -24.88
N GLY A 13 16.43 15.52 -24.35
CA GLY A 13 15.40 16.32 -25.06
C GLY A 13 13.95 15.79 -25.07
N PRO A 14 12.92 16.59 -25.47
CA PRO A 14 12.82 18.05 -25.63
C PRO A 14 11.74 18.70 -24.72
N ALA A 15 11.71 20.03 -24.66
CA ALA A 15 10.64 20.79 -24.01
C ALA A 15 9.38 20.87 -24.91
N ILE A 16 8.28 20.21 -24.53
CA ILE A 16 6.89 20.61 -24.85
C ILE A 16 5.88 19.86 -23.95
N GLY A 17 5.06 20.59 -23.18
CA GLY A 17 3.66 20.24 -22.87
C GLY A 17 3.28 18.99 -22.05
N GLU A 18 4.20 18.17 -21.55
CA GLU A 18 3.86 16.92 -20.86
C GLU A 18 3.94 17.07 -19.34
N LYS A 19 2.79 16.95 -18.67
CA LYS A 19 2.71 16.78 -17.22
C LYS A 19 3.45 15.48 -16.88
N MET A 20 4.69 15.60 -16.41
CA MET A 20 5.54 14.48 -15.96
C MET A 20 4.70 13.43 -15.22
N ILE A 21 4.55 12.25 -15.82
CA ILE A 21 4.16 11.06 -15.07
C ILE A 21 5.39 10.73 -14.25
N GLN A 22 5.47 11.26 -13.03
CA GLN A 22 6.53 10.85 -12.12
C GLN A 22 6.35 9.34 -11.87
N PRO A 23 7.41 8.53 -12.04
CA PRO A 23 7.34 7.13 -11.69
C PRO A 23 6.94 7.01 -10.21
N ILE A 24 5.82 6.34 -9.97
CA ILE A 24 5.35 6.04 -8.62
C ILE A 24 6.24 4.92 -8.09
N TYR A 25 7.10 5.24 -7.14
CA TYR A 25 7.89 4.26 -6.42
C TYR A 25 7.11 3.81 -5.17
N PRO A 26 6.95 2.50 -4.94
CA PRO A 26 6.31 2.01 -3.73
C PRO A 26 7.18 2.34 -2.51
N ASP A 27 6.56 2.95 -1.50
CA ASP A 27 7.19 3.21 -0.21
C ASP A 27 7.14 1.94 0.65
N ARG A 28 8.31 1.34 0.87
CA ARG A 28 8.45 0.12 1.66
C ARG A 28 8.09 0.34 3.12
N GLU A 29 8.41 1.49 3.69
CA GLU A 29 8.17 1.77 5.11
C GLU A 29 6.68 1.92 5.38
N GLU A 30 5.96 2.63 4.51
CA GLU A 30 4.50 2.75 4.60
C GLU A 30 3.81 1.40 4.41
N PHE A 31 4.29 0.56 3.49
CA PHE A 31 3.75 -0.79 3.34
C PHE A 31 3.93 -1.64 4.61
N LEU A 32 5.11 -1.58 5.24
CA LEU A 32 5.37 -2.30 6.49
C LEU A 32 4.55 -1.75 7.67
N ALA A 33 4.37 -0.43 7.73
CA ALA A 33 3.49 0.21 8.70
C ALA A 33 2.04 -0.26 8.53
N LEU A 34 1.55 -0.30 7.28
CA LEU A 34 0.22 -0.83 6.94
C LEU A 34 0.06 -2.30 7.36
N ALA A 35 1.05 -3.12 7.03
CA ALA A 35 1.04 -4.56 7.34
C ALA A 35 1.08 -4.85 8.84
N SER A 36 1.62 -3.94 9.67
CA SER A 36 1.76 -4.12 11.12
C SER A 36 0.72 -3.38 11.95
N ALA A 37 0.01 -2.42 11.35
CA ALA A 37 -0.96 -1.60 12.05
C ALA A 37 -2.13 -2.43 12.59
N LYS A 38 -2.63 -2.01 13.76
CA LYS A 38 -3.74 -2.64 14.46
C LYS A 38 -4.85 -1.63 14.68
N MET A 39 -6.09 -2.10 14.66
CA MET A 39 -7.25 -1.28 14.93
C MET A 39 -7.20 -0.76 16.39
N PRO A 40 -7.25 0.56 16.64
CA PRO A 40 -7.04 1.10 17.99
C PRO A 40 -8.30 1.05 18.88
N TYR A 41 -9.49 0.86 18.30
CA TYR A 41 -10.76 0.90 19.03
C TYR A 41 -11.86 0.07 18.35
N GLY A 42 -13.03 0.03 19.01
CA GLY A 42 -14.23 -0.62 18.48
C GLY A 42 -14.22 -2.14 18.58
N LYS A 43 -15.13 -2.80 17.85
CA LYS A 43 -15.33 -4.26 17.89
C LYS A 43 -14.06 -5.05 17.55
N TYR A 44 -13.22 -4.53 16.66
CA TYR A 44 -11.99 -5.18 16.19
C TYR A 44 -10.72 -4.64 16.85
N LYS A 45 -10.81 -3.96 17.99
CA LYS A 45 -9.64 -3.41 18.70
C LYS A 45 -8.54 -4.47 18.87
N GLY A 46 -7.31 -4.13 18.52
CA GLY A 46 -6.13 -5.00 18.58
C GLY A 46 -5.95 -5.94 17.37
N THR A 47 -6.95 -6.03 16.49
CA THR A 47 -6.87 -6.82 15.25
C THR A 47 -5.98 -6.09 14.23
N PRO A 48 -5.06 -6.77 13.54
CA PRO A 48 -4.31 -6.17 12.44
C PRO A 48 -5.26 -5.64 11.36
N LEU A 49 -4.94 -4.48 10.78
CA LEU A 49 -5.83 -3.85 9.79
C LEU A 49 -6.05 -4.76 8.58
N VAL A 50 -4.99 -5.42 8.12
CA VAL A 50 -5.02 -6.38 6.98
C VAL A 50 -5.91 -7.61 7.24
N ASP A 51 -6.16 -7.93 8.51
CA ASP A 51 -6.97 -9.07 8.95
C ASP A 51 -8.43 -8.65 9.25
N LEU A 52 -8.77 -7.37 9.06
CA LEU A 52 -10.15 -6.91 9.22
C LEU A 52 -11.07 -7.58 8.20
N PRO A 53 -12.29 -7.99 8.61
CA PRO A 53 -13.26 -8.57 7.68
C PRO A 53 -13.66 -7.56 6.60
N GLU A 54 -13.76 -8.02 5.36
CA GLU A 54 -14.16 -7.18 4.22
C GLU A 54 -15.50 -6.45 4.43
N PRO A 55 -16.57 -7.07 4.99
CA PRO A 55 -17.81 -6.34 5.26
C PRO A 55 -17.66 -5.13 6.19
N TYR A 56 -16.67 -5.17 7.09
CA TYR A 56 -16.38 -4.06 8.00
C TYR A 56 -15.74 -2.89 7.25
N LEU A 57 -14.87 -3.18 6.28
CA LEU A 57 -14.23 -2.18 5.43
C LEU A 57 -15.22 -1.60 4.41
N VAL A 58 -16.12 -2.43 3.85
CA VAL A 58 -17.22 -1.98 3.00
C VAL A 58 -18.18 -1.05 3.75
N TRP A 59 -18.42 -1.30 5.03
CA TRP A 59 -19.22 -0.39 5.85
C TRP A 59 -18.56 1.00 5.95
N PHE A 60 -17.24 1.04 6.17
CA PHE A 60 -16.49 2.30 6.14
C PHE A 60 -16.48 2.96 4.76
N SER A 61 -16.35 2.20 3.67
CA SER A 61 -16.37 2.80 2.32
C SER A 61 -17.70 3.48 2.00
N ARG A 62 -18.82 3.00 2.58
CA ARG A 62 -20.15 3.63 2.45
C ARG A 62 -20.38 4.80 3.39
N LYS A 63 -19.84 4.74 4.62
CA LYS A 63 -20.03 5.77 5.67
C LYS A 63 -19.00 6.89 5.62
N GLY A 64 -17.84 6.62 5.01
CA GLY A 64 -16.63 7.42 5.11
C GLY A 64 -15.63 6.81 6.10
N PHE A 65 -14.35 6.82 5.72
CA PHE A 65 -13.24 6.44 6.59
C PHE A 65 -12.98 7.53 7.64
N PRO A 66 -12.43 7.18 8.83
CA PRO A 66 -12.03 8.18 9.81
C PRO A 66 -10.97 9.13 9.23
N LYS A 67 -10.85 10.35 9.75
CA LYS A 67 -9.81 11.28 9.25
C LYS A 67 -8.42 10.87 9.73
N GLY A 68 -7.41 11.28 8.96
CA GLY A 68 -6.00 11.09 9.27
C GLY A 68 -5.49 9.68 8.94
N ARG A 69 -4.30 9.36 9.45
CA ARG A 69 -3.51 8.18 9.05
C ARG A 69 -4.28 6.86 9.15
N LEU A 70 -5.11 6.68 10.19
CA LEU A 70 -5.90 5.44 10.33
C LEU A 70 -6.89 5.26 9.17
N GLY A 71 -7.54 6.33 8.72
CA GLY A 71 -8.47 6.27 7.60
C GLY A 71 -7.78 5.95 6.29
N GLU A 72 -6.64 6.60 6.04
CA GLU A 72 -5.80 6.34 4.87
C GLU A 72 -5.36 4.87 4.83
N MET A 73 -4.94 4.32 5.97
CA MET A 73 -4.58 2.90 6.09
C MET A 73 -5.79 1.97 5.90
N LEU A 74 -6.94 2.28 6.48
CA LEU A 74 -8.17 1.48 6.30
C LEU A 74 -8.63 1.50 4.85
N GLN A 75 -8.53 2.64 4.17
CA GLN A 75 -8.84 2.78 2.76
C GLN A 75 -7.86 1.96 1.90
N ALA A 76 -6.55 2.02 2.20
CA ALA A 76 -5.56 1.19 1.51
C ALA A 76 -5.84 -0.31 1.67
N VAL A 77 -6.15 -0.77 2.88
CA VAL A 77 -6.53 -2.19 3.11
C VAL A 77 -7.81 -2.56 2.35
N TYR A 78 -8.79 -1.67 2.32
CA TYR A 78 -10.02 -1.88 1.56
C TYR A 78 -9.73 -2.07 0.07
N GLU A 79 -8.96 -1.18 -0.55
CA GLU A 79 -8.58 -1.27 -1.97
C GLU A 79 -7.78 -2.54 -2.26
N ILE A 80 -6.85 -2.91 -1.37
CA ILE A 80 -6.07 -4.15 -1.52
C ILE A 80 -6.98 -5.37 -1.54
N LYS A 81 -7.94 -5.47 -0.61
CA LYS A 81 -8.89 -6.60 -0.55
C LYS A 81 -9.84 -6.59 -1.74
N LEU A 82 -10.37 -5.42 -2.10
CA LEU A 82 -11.29 -5.27 -3.23
C LEU A 82 -10.68 -5.78 -4.55
N ASN A 83 -9.36 -5.64 -4.70
CA ASN A 83 -8.62 -6.08 -5.88
C ASN A 83 -7.96 -7.45 -5.74
N GLY A 84 -8.19 -8.19 -4.64
CA GLY A 84 -7.59 -9.51 -4.42
C GLY A 84 -6.08 -9.50 -4.19
N LEU A 85 -5.51 -8.37 -3.74
CA LEU A 85 -4.08 -8.16 -3.56
C LEU A 85 -3.58 -8.56 -2.15
N GLU A 86 -4.36 -9.30 -1.37
CA GLU A 86 -3.98 -9.67 0.00
C GLU A 86 -2.74 -10.57 0.08
N TYR A 87 -2.40 -11.23 -1.03
CA TYR A 87 -1.18 -12.03 -1.14
C TYR A 87 0.09 -11.20 -0.89
N LEU A 88 0.05 -9.88 -1.09
CA LEU A 88 1.16 -8.97 -0.80
C LEU A 88 1.58 -9.03 0.67
N PHE A 89 0.64 -9.34 1.58
CA PHE A 89 0.92 -9.46 3.01
C PHE A 89 1.42 -10.84 3.43
N LYS A 90 1.40 -11.86 2.54
CA LYS A 90 1.85 -13.23 2.89
C LYS A 90 3.34 -13.28 3.24
N SER A 91 4.16 -12.39 2.68
CA SER A 91 5.59 -12.32 3.01
C SER A 91 5.85 -11.97 4.49
N ARG A 92 4.86 -11.47 5.24
CA ARG A 92 4.96 -11.27 6.70
C ARG A 92 5.17 -12.59 7.46
N PHE A 93 4.80 -13.72 6.86
CA PHE A 93 4.81 -15.04 7.50
C PHE A 93 5.90 -15.98 6.97
N LEU A 94 6.76 -15.54 6.05
CA LEU A 94 7.79 -16.39 5.41
C LEU A 94 9.17 -16.29 6.10
N SER A 95 9.22 -16.09 7.42
CA SER A 95 10.51 -15.97 8.15
C SER A 95 10.48 -16.51 9.58
N THR A 96 9.59 -17.46 9.86
CA THR A 96 9.67 -18.24 11.10
C THR A 96 9.35 -19.68 10.74
N ASP A 97 10.31 -20.32 10.10
CA ASP A 97 10.73 -21.71 10.31
C ASP A 97 11.87 -21.98 9.29
N GLU A 98 12.98 -22.50 9.84
CA GLU A 98 14.36 -22.67 9.31
C GLU A 98 15.32 -21.47 9.38
#